data_AF-A0A7W0CNC9-F1
#
_entry.id   AF-A0A7W0CNC9-F1
#
_cell.length_a   1.000
_cell.length_b   1.000
_cell.length_c   1.000
_cell.angle_alpha   90.00
_cell.angle_beta   90.00
_cell.angle_gamma   90.00
#
_symmetry.space_group_name_H-M   'P 1'
#
loop_
_entity.id
_entity.type
_entity.pdbx_description
1 polymer ?
#
loop_
_entity_poly.entity_id
_entity_poly.type
_entity_poly.pdbx_seq_one_letter_code
_entity_poly.pdbx_strand_id
1 'polypeptide(L)'
;MMKFRHIIPVEPRDATGLVAEIYSQQARDMGMTRLRPLMPLSHAPDLMAAAWALLRESLVAGTVSRTERELVAIGVSERNRCPFCFDAHTMLLHATGRHRLAEAIARGERPADPRQAALLDGRGLDEPELVGTALAFHFVNRMVSTLHSPDVLPGGMQRWRAVRSLAGRAFASTVRRVAPPGDSLKLLTVRPDAPAWAEDSPVGTAYAALCALADDAVVPGLDTWDGGHPPLTHRWPDEPVARLRAKVALAPYRITDDDLGSCGLGPEELVRVIASGAVAAMRRHERLILAGTPL
;
A
#
# COMPACT_ATOMS: atom_id res chain seq x y z
N MET A 1 13.67 10.12 -15.57
CA MET A 1 12.41 10.53 -14.91
C MET A 1 11.65 9.27 -14.54
N MET A 2 11.29 9.06 -13.28
CA MET A 2 10.51 7.87 -12.88
C MET A 2 9.14 7.94 -13.53
N LYS A 3 8.73 6.89 -14.25
CA LYS A 3 7.51 6.89 -15.08
C LYS A 3 6.40 6.07 -14.44
N PHE A 4 5.16 6.50 -14.64
CA PHE A 4 3.98 5.67 -14.43
C PHE A 4 3.74 4.84 -15.72
N ARG A 5 3.25 3.61 -15.57
CA ARG A 5 2.96 2.70 -16.68
C ARG A 5 1.50 2.87 -17.11
N HIS A 6 1.27 3.14 -18.40
CA HIS A 6 -0.07 3.24 -19.00
C HIS A 6 -1.04 4.26 -18.37
N ILE A 7 -0.56 5.13 -17.48
CA ILE A 7 -1.37 6.13 -16.82
C ILE A 7 -0.59 7.43 -16.60
N ILE A 8 -1.28 8.55 -16.76
CA ILE A 8 -0.75 9.89 -16.46
C ILE A 8 -1.60 10.46 -15.33
N PRO A 9 -1.12 10.43 -14.07
CA PRO A 9 -1.86 11.00 -12.95
C PRO A 9 -2.10 12.50 -13.07
N VAL A 10 -3.15 12.99 -12.41
CA VAL A 10 -3.37 14.42 -12.20
C VAL A 10 -2.30 14.97 -11.28
N GLU A 11 -1.52 15.94 -11.75
CA GLU A 11 -0.48 16.60 -10.96
C GLU A 11 -1.10 17.52 -9.89
N PRO A 12 -0.47 17.72 -8.72
CA PRO A 12 -1.06 18.51 -7.64
C PRO A 12 -1.44 19.94 -8.00
N ARG A 13 -0.70 20.57 -8.94
CA ARG A 13 -0.98 21.93 -9.41
C ARG A 13 -2.24 22.02 -10.30
N ASP A 14 -2.62 20.90 -10.91
CA ASP A 14 -3.72 20.79 -11.86
C ASP A 14 -4.94 20.13 -11.20
N ALA A 15 -4.80 19.68 -9.95
CA ALA A 15 -5.84 18.99 -9.20
C ALA A 15 -6.94 19.95 -8.72
N THR A 16 -8.18 19.51 -8.80
CA THR A 16 -9.36 20.21 -8.29
C THR A 16 -10.25 19.25 -7.49
N GLY A 17 -11.23 19.78 -6.76
CA GLY A 17 -12.18 19.00 -5.96
C GLY A 17 -11.50 18.03 -4.99
N LEU A 18 -12.04 16.82 -4.88
CA LEU A 18 -11.60 15.81 -3.92
C LEU A 18 -10.11 15.45 -4.06
N VAL A 19 -9.56 15.41 -5.27
CA VAL A 19 -8.13 15.11 -5.49
C VAL A 19 -7.24 16.19 -4.88
N ALA A 20 -7.62 17.47 -5.01
CA ALA A 20 -6.89 18.59 -4.40
C ALA A 20 -6.95 18.56 -2.87
N GLU A 21 -8.09 18.18 -2.30
CA GLU A 21 -8.26 18.02 -0.86
C GLU A 21 -7.38 16.89 -0.30
N ILE A 22 -7.32 15.75 -1.00
CA ILE A 22 -6.45 14.62 -0.66
C ILE A 22 -4.99 15.06 -0.70
N TYR A 23 -4.53 15.70 -1.79
CA TYR A 23 -3.15 16.19 -1.90
C TYR A 23 -2.81 17.21 -0.82
N SER A 24 -3.76 18.07 -0.44
CA SER A 24 -3.58 19.03 0.65
C SER A 24 -3.42 18.33 2.01
N GLN A 25 -4.17 17.26 2.27
CA GLN A 25 -4.01 16.46 3.50
C GLN A 25 -2.67 15.69 3.50
N GLN A 26 -2.28 15.09 2.37
CA GLN A 26 -0.97 14.44 2.23
C GLN A 26 0.18 15.41 2.49
N ALA A 27 0.08 16.66 1.99
CA ALA A 27 1.09 17.68 2.25
C ALA A 27 1.20 18.02 3.75
N ARG A 28 0.06 18.15 4.44
CA ARG A 28 0.02 18.46 5.88
C ARG A 28 0.57 17.33 6.75
N ASP A 29 0.23 16.10 6.43
CA ASP A 29 0.53 14.94 7.28
C ASP A 29 1.87 14.29 6.93
N MET A 30 2.22 14.27 5.64
CA MET A 30 3.41 13.59 5.12
C MET A 30 4.45 14.55 4.49
N GLY A 31 4.21 15.86 4.48
CA GLY A 31 5.13 16.83 3.86
C GLY A 31 5.28 16.63 2.35
N MET A 32 4.39 15.86 1.72
CA MET A 32 4.47 15.43 0.33
C MET A 32 3.13 15.62 -0.36
N THR A 33 3.11 16.42 -1.41
CA THR A 33 1.95 16.52 -2.34
C THR A 33 1.97 15.44 -3.41
N ARG A 34 3.10 14.76 -3.60
CA ARG A 34 3.31 13.73 -4.64
C ARG A 34 3.56 12.36 -4.00
N LEU A 35 2.58 11.86 -3.25
CA LEU A 35 2.64 10.49 -2.75
C LEU A 35 2.42 9.51 -3.91
N ARG A 36 3.52 9.22 -4.64
CA ARG A 36 3.48 8.50 -5.92
C ARG A 36 2.62 7.23 -5.91
N PRO A 37 2.67 6.36 -4.88
CA PRO A 37 1.85 5.15 -4.84
C PRO A 37 0.35 5.37 -5.05
N LEU A 38 -0.19 6.52 -4.64
CA LEU A 38 -1.61 6.84 -4.73
C LEU A 38 -1.95 7.76 -5.91
N MET A 39 -0.97 8.40 -6.55
CA MET A 39 -1.22 9.33 -7.65
C MET A 39 -2.03 8.71 -8.81
N PRO A 40 -1.81 7.46 -9.25
CA PRO A 40 -2.63 6.85 -10.30
C PRO A 40 -4.13 6.82 -9.99
N LEU A 41 -4.50 6.76 -8.70
CA LEU A 41 -5.89 6.79 -8.26
C LEU A 41 -6.57 8.15 -8.49
N SER A 42 -5.85 9.20 -8.91
CA SER A 42 -6.46 10.50 -9.25
C SER A 42 -7.52 10.43 -10.36
N HIS A 43 -7.53 9.36 -11.17
CA HIS A 43 -8.59 9.07 -12.15
C HIS A 43 -9.85 8.45 -11.52
N ALA A 44 -9.80 8.03 -10.26
CA ALA A 44 -10.93 7.53 -9.47
C ALA A 44 -10.88 8.16 -8.05
N PRO A 45 -11.31 9.43 -7.89
CA PRO A 45 -11.10 10.21 -6.66
C PRO A 45 -11.71 9.59 -5.40
N ASP A 46 -12.84 8.89 -5.53
CA ASP A 46 -13.48 8.10 -4.47
C ASP A 46 -12.56 6.99 -3.94
N LEU A 47 -11.97 6.20 -4.85
CA LEU A 47 -10.99 5.18 -4.51
C LEU A 47 -9.71 5.78 -3.94
N MET A 48 -9.26 6.92 -4.47
CA MET A 48 -8.09 7.63 -3.94
C MET A 48 -8.32 8.09 -2.50
N ALA A 49 -9.52 8.63 -2.21
CA ALA A 49 -9.89 9.06 -0.87
C ALA A 49 -9.89 7.88 0.11
N ALA A 50 -10.51 6.76 -0.26
CA ALA A 50 -10.57 5.57 0.59
C ALA A 50 -9.19 4.92 0.80
N ALA A 51 -8.38 4.80 -0.26
CA ALA A 51 -7.03 4.27 -0.15
C ALA A 51 -6.11 5.17 0.68
N TRP A 52 -6.21 6.50 0.52
CA TRP A 52 -5.49 7.44 1.36
C TRP A 52 -5.96 7.39 2.81
N ALA A 53 -7.27 7.32 3.06
CA ALA A 53 -7.80 7.21 4.41
C ALA A 53 -7.28 5.94 5.10
N LEU A 54 -7.31 4.79 4.42
CA LEU A 54 -6.81 3.54 5.00
C LEU A 54 -5.32 3.64 5.31
N LEU A 55 -4.52 4.16 4.38
CA LEU A 55 -3.08 4.36 4.60
C LEU A 55 -2.81 5.35 5.74
N ARG A 56 -3.53 6.47 5.79
CA ARG A 56 -3.33 7.52 6.80
C ARG A 56 -3.71 7.03 8.18
N GLU A 57 -4.91 6.49 8.35
CA GLU A 57 -5.40 6.06 9.66
C GLU A 57 -4.61 4.88 10.21
N SER A 58 -4.11 3.98 9.35
CA SER A 58 -3.32 2.84 9.79
C SER A 58 -1.84 3.19 10.04
N LEU A 59 -1.17 3.88 9.11
CA LEU A 59 0.29 4.09 9.16
C LEU A 59 0.69 5.43 9.79
N VAL A 60 -0.13 6.48 9.62
CA VAL A 60 0.28 7.88 9.91
C VAL A 60 -0.32 8.41 11.20
N ALA A 61 -1.62 8.24 11.38
CA ALA A 61 -2.35 8.75 12.55
C ALA A 61 -2.39 7.73 13.70
N GLY A 62 -2.75 8.16 14.91
CA GLY A 62 -2.93 7.22 16.03
C GLY A 62 -1.70 7.00 16.88
N THR A 63 -1.82 6.07 17.82
CA THR A 63 -0.94 6.00 19.00
C THR A 63 0.05 4.84 18.97
N VAL A 64 -0.24 3.80 18.16
CA VAL A 64 0.71 2.71 17.90
C VAL A 64 2.02 3.28 17.35
N SER A 65 3.14 2.72 17.80
CA SER A 65 4.47 3.19 17.43
C SER A 65 4.62 3.26 15.91
N ARG A 66 5.07 4.41 15.41
CA ARG A 66 5.38 4.55 13.98
C ARG A 66 6.44 3.54 13.54
N THR A 67 7.38 3.18 14.42
CA THR A 67 8.40 2.15 14.12
C THR A 67 7.75 0.78 13.87
N GLU A 68 6.77 0.39 14.69
CA GLU A 68 6.11 -0.91 14.59
C GLU A 68 5.31 -1.01 13.29
N ARG A 69 4.60 0.06 12.93
CA ARG A 69 3.85 0.12 11.67
C ARG A 69 4.75 0.12 10.43
N GLU A 70 5.87 0.83 10.47
CA GLU A 70 6.86 0.76 9.39
C GLU A 70 7.46 -0.66 9.25
N LEU A 71 7.66 -1.41 10.34
CA LEU A 71 8.11 -2.80 10.27
C LEU A 71 7.08 -3.71 9.58
N VAL A 72 5.80 -3.55 9.90
CA VAL A 72 4.72 -4.27 9.21
C VAL A 72 4.71 -3.91 7.72
N ALA A 73 4.77 -2.62 7.38
CA ALA A 73 4.81 -2.15 6.00
C ALA A 73 5.98 -2.74 5.19
N ILE A 74 7.18 -2.80 5.79
CA ILE A 74 8.37 -3.41 5.20
C ILE A 74 8.14 -4.92 4.98
N GLY A 75 7.69 -5.65 5.99
CA GLY A 75 7.49 -7.10 5.93
C GLY A 75 6.49 -7.51 4.84
N VAL A 76 5.35 -6.83 4.79
CA VAL A 76 4.34 -7.01 3.72
C VAL A 76 4.95 -6.72 2.35
N SER A 77 5.74 -5.65 2.24
CA SER A 77 6.36 -5.24 0.97
C SER A 77 7.43 -6.21 0.48
N GLU A 78 8.22 -6.78 1.40
CA GLU A 78 9.18 -7.85 1.11
C GLU A 78 8.45 -9.08 0.59
N ARG A 79 7.43 -9.55 1.31
CA ARG A 79 6.66 -10.73 0.92
C ARG A 79 5.89 -10.54 -0.39
N ASN A 80 5.34 -9.35 -0.63
CA ASN A 80 4.68 -9.03 -1.89
C ASN A 80 5.68 -8.82 -3.06
N ARG A 81 6.99 -8.88 -2.81
CA ARG A 81 8.07 -8.58 -3.78
C ARG A 81 7.92 -7.19 -4.40
N CYS A 82 7.63 -6.19 -3.56
CA CYS A 82 7.48 -4.80 -3.97
C CYS A 82 8.72 -3.97 -3.57
N PRO A 83 9.77 -3.91 -4.43
CA PRO A 83 11.03 -3.25 -4.09
C PRO A 83 10.86 -1.76 -3.81
N PHE A 84 9.96 -1.09 -4.53
CA PHE A 84 9.66 0.33 -4.31
C PHE A 84 9.20 0.57 -2.86
N CYS A 85 8.23 -0.20 -2.38
CA CYS A 85 7.69 -0.01 -1.04
C CYS A 85 8.69 -0.48 0.02
N PHE A 86 9.39 -1.60 -0.20
CA PHE A 86 10.44 -2.05 0.71
C PHE A 86 11.51 -0.97 0.94
N ASP A 87 12.03 -0.39 -0.14
CA ASP A 87 13.05 0.66 -0.07
C ASP A 87 12.49 1.94 0.58
N ALA A 88 11.28 2.38 0.17
CA ALA A 88 10.65 3.59 0.70
C ALA A 88 10.41 3.49 2.21
N HIS A 89 9.88 2.36 2.68
CA HIS A 89 9.59 2.16 4.10
C HIS A 89 10.85 1.91 4.93
N THR A 90 11.90 1.33 4.34
CA THR A 90 13.23 1.30 4.95
C THR A 90 13.79 2.72 5.15
N MET A 91 13.61 3.62 4.17
CA MET A 91 13.99 5.04 4.31
C MET A 91 13.16 5.75 5.39
N LEU A 92 11.86 5.48 5.48
CA LEU A 92 10.99 6.05 6.52
C LEU A 92 11.32 5.50 7.92
N LEU A 93 11.78 4.25 8.01
CA LEU A 93 12.29 3.69 9.26
C LEU A 93 13.57 4.41 9.75
N HIS A 94 14.39 4.97 8.85
CA HIS A 94 15.43 5.90 9.28
C HIS A 94 14.84 7.17 9.90
N ALA A 95 13.73 7.69 9.38
CA ALA A 95 13.10 8.92 9.86
C ALA A 95 12.55 8.78 11.30
N THR A 96 12.24 7.56 11.74
CA THR A 96 11.87 7.26 13.15
C THR A 96 13.07 7.26 14.11
N GLY A 97 14.30 7.45 13.61
CA GLY A 97 15.54 7.38 14.39
C GLY A 97 16.11 5.96 14.54
N ARG A 98 15.46 4.95 13.95
CA ARG A 98 15.87 3.54 14.03
C ARG A 98 16.87 3.15 12.94
N HIS A 99 17.93 3.93 12.78
CA HIS A 99 18.89 3.77 11.68
C HIS A 99 19.59 2.40 11.63
N ARG A 100 19.97 1.84 12.79
CA ARG A 100 20.63 0.52 12.84
C ARG A 100 19.70 -0.60 12.41
N LEU A 101 18.45 -0.54 12.85
CA LEU A 101 17.40 -1.48 12.48
C LEU A 101 17.10 -1.39 10.98
N ALA A 102 16.92 -0.18 10.46
CA ALA A 102 16.69 0.05 9.03
C ALA A 102 17.83 -0.52 8.16
N GLU A 103 19.10 -0.32 8.55
CA GLU A 103 20.22 -0.87 7.80
C GLU A 103 20.38 -2.39 7.96
N ALA A 104 19.99 -2.98 9.09
CA ALA A 104 19.96 -4.44 9.26
C ALA A 104 18.94 -5.06 8.29
N ILE A 105 17.71 -4.55 8.30
CA ILE A 105 16.65 -4.96 7.38
C ILE A 105 17.06 -4.77 5.92
N ALA A 106 17.69 -3.63 5.57
CA ALA A 106 18.18 -3.38 4.22
C ALA A 106 19.22 -4.42 3.73
N ARG A 107 19.90 -5.11 4.65
CA ARG A 107 20.85 -6.20 4.35
C ARG A 107 20.20 -7.59 4.39
N GLY A 108 18.89 -7.68 4.62
CA GLY A 108 18.17 -8.95 4.83
C GLY A 108 18.44 -9.57 6.20
N GLU A 109 18.93 -8.80 7.17
CA GLU A 109 19.14 -9.28 8.52
C GLU A 109 17.84 -9.17 9.32
N ARG A 110 17.59 -10.17 10.16
CA ARG A 110 16.43 -10.18 11.04
C ARG A 110 16.64 -9.25 12.24
N PRO A 111 15.60 -8.51 12.69
CA PRO A 111 15.69 -7.72 13.92
C PRO A 111 16.08 -8.57 15.13
N ALA A 112 16.95 -8.05 15.99
CA ALA A 112 17.37 -8.73 17.22
C ALA A 112 16.27 -8.73 18.30
N ASP A 113 15.40 -7.71 18.29
CA ASP A 113 14.26 -7.63 19.19
C ASP A 113 13.15 -8.59 18.73
N PRO A 114 12.65 -9.50 19.59
CA PRO A 114 11.65 -10.49 19.18
C PRO A 114 10.32 -9.90 18.73
N ARG A 115 9.88 -8.78 19.31
CA ARG A 115 8.64 -8.10 18.91
C ARG A 115 8.80 -7.50 17.52
N GLN A 116 9.92 -6.83 17.25
CA GLN A 116 10.22 -6.27 15.94
C GLN A 116 10.34 -7.36 14.86
N ALA A 117 10.96 -8.49 15.19
CA ALA A 117 11.04 -9.63 14.28
C ALA A 117 9.65 -10.25 14.02
N ALA A 118 8.81 -10.36 15.04
CA ALA A 118 7.43 -10.83 14.88
C ALA A 118 6.61 -9.90 13.97
N LEU A 119 6.69 -8.58 14.18
CA LEU A 119 5.99 -7.59 13.36
C LEU A 119 6.46 -7.60 11.90
N LEU A 120 7.77 -7.72 11.67
CA LEU A 120 8.33 -7.86 10.32
C LEU A 120 7.82 -9.13 9.64
N ASP A 121 7.63 -10.22 10.39
CA ASP A 121 7.04 -11.46 9.89
C ASP A 121 5.49 -11.43 9.85
N GLY A 122 4.85 -10.31 10.19
CA GLY A 122 3.40 -10.19 10.18
C GLY A 122 2.65 -10.88 11.32
N ARG A 123 3.30 -11.05 12.46
CA ARG A 123 2.71 -11.65 13.67
C ARG A 123 2.58 -10.62 14.79
N GLY A 124 1.65 -10.85 15.71
CA GLY A 124 1.38 -9.93 16.83
C GLY A 124 0.77 -8.61 16.35
N LEU A 125 -0.17 -8.70 15.41
CA LEU A 125 -0.92 -7.56 14.87
C LEU A 125 -2.19 -7.39 15.71
N ASP A 126 -2.04 -7.00 16.97
CA ASP A 126 -3.15 -6.98 17.93
C ASP A 126 -3.99 -5.70 17.81
N GLU A 127 -3.37 -4.59 17.41
CA GLU A 127 -4.01 -3.29 17.26
C GLU A 127 -4.57 -3.07 15.84
N PRO A 128 -5.74 -2.39 15.70
CA PRO A 128 -6.31 -2.06 14.39
C PRO A 128 -5.33 -1.33 13.47
N GLU A 129 -4.46 -0.46 14.00
CA GLU A 129 -3.44 0.21 13.18
C GLU A 129 -2.42 -0.75 12.56
N LEU A 130 -2.06 -1.85 13.24
CA LEU A 130 -1.12 -2.84 12.72
C LEU A 130 -1.79 -3.73 11.66
N VAL A 131 -2.99 -4.24 11.91
CA VAL A 131 -3.79 -5.00 10.93
C VAL A 131 -4.10 -4.13 9.72
N GLY A 132 -4.56 -2.90 9.95
CA GLY A 132 -4.82 -1.92 8.89
C GLY A 132 -3.59 -1.59 8.07
N THR A 133 -2.41 -1.50 8.71
CA THR A 133 -1.15 -1.26 7.98
C THR A 133 -0.86 -2.44 7.07
N ALA A 134 -0.98 -3.67 7.56
CA ALA A 134 -0.78 -4.86 6.74
C ALA A 134 -1.70 -4.87 5.51
N LEU A 135 -2.99 -4.60 5.71
CA LEU A 135 -4.00 -4.58 4.65
C LEU A 135 -3.78 -3.43 3.66
N ALA A 136 -3.45 -2.22 4.16
CA ALA A 136 -3.08 -1.08 3.32
C ALA A 136 -1.91 -1.42 2.39
N PHE A 137 -0.90 -2.14 2.88
CA PHE A 137 0.26 -2.52 2.06
C PHE A 137 -0.03 -3.63 1.07
N HIS A 138 -0.90 -4.60 1.39
CA HIS A 138 -1.37 -5.54 0.36
C HIS A 138 -2.09 -4.84 -0.80
N PHE A 139 -2.82 -3.75 -0.54
CA PHE A 139 -3.38 -2.91 -1.59
C PHE A 139 -2.30 -2.07 -2.31
N VAL A 140 -1.54 -1.26 -1.57
CA VAL A 140 -0.56 -0.32 -2.13
C VAL A 140 0.54 -1.02 -2.92
N ASN A 141 1.07 -2.15 -2.43
CA ASN A 141 2.11 -2.90 -3.15
C ASN A 141 1.64 -3.37 -4.52
N ARG A 142 0.35 -3.74 -4.66
CA ARG A 142 -0.25 -4.17 -5.93
C ARG A 142 -0.41 -2.99 -6.89
N MET A 143 -0.89 -1.84 -6.40
CA MET A 143 -0.95 -0.60 -7.18
C MET A 143 0.44 -0.19 -7.69
N VAL A 144 1.44 -0.24 -6.81
CA VAL A 144 2.82 0.16 -7.13
C VAL A 144 3.45 -0.80 -8.13
N SER A 145 3.42 -2.11 -7.86
CA SER A 145 4.03 -3.11 -8.73
C SER A 145 3.41 -3.15 -10.13
N THR A 146 2.14 -2.76 -10.24
CA THR A 146 1.43 -2.69 -11.53
C THR A 146 1.75 -1.41 -12.29
N LEU A 147 1.65 -0.24 -11.64
CA LEU A 147 1.61 1.05 -12.32
C LEU A 147 2.92 1.86 -12.25
N HIS A 148 3.95 1.36 -11.57
CA HIS A 148 5.19 2.10 -11.36
C HIS A 148 6.44 1.34 -11.79
N SER A 149 7.49 2.09 -12.09
CA SER A 149 8.87 1.56 -12.08
C SER A 149 9.28 1.15 -10.65
N PRO A 150 10.16 0.15 -10.49
CA PRO A 150 10.52 -0.40 -9.18
C PRO A 150 11.35 0.54 -8.31
N ASP A 151 12.02 1.56 -8.88
CA ASP A 151 12.91 2.44 -8.12
C ASP A 151 12.18 3.64 -7.50
N VAL A 152 12.48 3.90 -6.22
CA VAL A 152 11.98 5.06 -5.46
C VAL A 152 12.66 6.35 -5.92
N LEU A 153 13.97 6.30 -6.19
CA LEU A 153 14.76 7.42 -6.66
C LEU A 153 15.37 7.11 -8.04
N PRO A 154 15.68 8.13 -8.86
CA PRO A 154 16.29 7.91 -10.16
C PRO A 154 17.54 7.03 -10.09
N GLY A 155 17.65 6.04 -10.96
CA GLY A 155 18.82 5.16 -11.03
C GLY A 155 19.05 4.27 -9.80
N GLY A 156 18.02 4.05 -8.97
CA GLY A 156 18.14 3.20 -7.79
C GLY A 156 19.00 3.81 -6.67
N MET A 157 19.14 5.13 -6.63
CA MET A 157 19.98 5.83 -5.64
C MET A 157 19.61 5.50 -4.17
N GLN A 158 18.37 5.07 -3.91
CA GLN A 158 17.95 4.64 -2.58
C GLN A 158 18.69 3.40 -2.05
N ARG A 159 19.39 2.65 -2.92
CA ARG A 159 20.23 1.51 -2.52
C ARG A 159 21.51 1.93 -1.80
N TRP A 160 21.89 3.20 -1.85
CA TRP A 160 23.05 3.73 -1.15
C TRP A 160 22.70 4.15 0.27
N ARG A 161 23.42 3.63 1.27
CA ARG A 161 23.22 3.96 2.70
C ARG A 161 23.22 5.46 2.99
N ALA A 162 24.13 6.21 2.37
CA ALA A 162 24.21 7.66 2.55
C ALA A 162 22.92 8.36 2.10
N VAL A 163 22.33 7.91 0.99
CA VAL A 163 21.07 8.43 0.44
C VAL A 163 19.90 8.08 1.37
N ARG A 164 19.79 6.82 1.83
CA ARG A 164 18.74 6.43 2.79
C ARG A 164 18.79 7.24 4.08
N SER A 165 19.99 7.39 4.64
CA SER A 165 20.20 8.16 5.85
C SER A 165 19.85 9.63 5.68
N LEU A 166 20.21 10.24 4.54
CA LEU A 166 19.88 11.63 4.24
C LEU A 166 18.37 11.83 4.05
N ALA A 167 17.72 10.96 3.28
CA ALA A 167 16.28 11.01 3.09
C ALA A 167 15.52 10.83 4.40
N GLY A 168 15.96 9.88 5.25
CA GLY A 168 15.40 9.70 6.59
C GLY A 168 15.48 10.98 7.44
N ARG A 169 16.60 11.70 7.38
CA ARG A 169 16.72 13.02 8.06
C ARG A 169 15.75 14.06 7.50
N ALA A 170 15.57 14.11 6.19
CA ALA A 170 14.67 15.06 5.53
C ALA A 170 13.19 14.84 5.94
N PHE A 171 12.78 13.58 6.14
CA PHE A 171 11.42 13.23 6.55
C PHE A 171 11.20 13.16 8.06
N ALA A 172 12.22 13.42 8.87
CA ALA A 172 12.20 13.12 10.30
C ALA A 172 11.19 13.94 11.10
N SER A 173 11.00 15.24 10.78
CA SER A 173 10.00 16.08 11.43
C SER A 173 8.57 15.61 11.14
N THR A 174 8.31 15.29 9.88
CA THR A 174 7.02 14.79 9.39
C THR A 174 6.68 13.43 10.00
N VAL A 175 7.59 12.45 9.89
CA VAL A 175 7.32 11.08 10.37
C VAL A 175 7.15 11.00 11.88
N ARG A 176 7.78 11.91 12.63
CA ARG A 176 7.63 11.99 14.09
C ARG A 176 6.40 12.78 14.53
N ARG A 177 5.70 13.45 13.61
CA ARG A 177 4.46 14.15 13.93
C ARG A 177 3.34 13.12 14.11
N VAL A 178 2.61 13.23 15.22
CA VAL A 178 1.40 12.42 15.44
C VAL A 178 0.22 13.15 14.81
N ALA A 179 -0.36 12.56 13.78
CA ALA A 179 -1.61 13.07 13.20
C ALA A 179 -2.81 12.56 14.01
N PRO A 180 -3.84 13.39 14.27
CA PRO A 180 -5.03 12.94 14.97
C PRO A 180 -5.80 11.90 14.12
N PRO A 181 -6.27 10.80 14.73
CA PRO A 181 -7.13 9.83 14.06
C PRO A 181 -8.44 10.46 13.55
N GLY A 182 -9.00 9.88 12.49
CA GLY A 182 -10.34 10.20 11.98
C GLY A 182 -10.40 11.36 10.99
N ASP A 183 -9.33 12.13 10.87
CA ASP A 183 -9.32 13.35 10.06
C ASP A 183 -9.48 13.08 8.55
N SER A 184 -9.05 11.91 8.03
CA SER A 184 -9.29 11.54 6.64
C SER A 184 -10.70 11.04 6.34
N LEU A 185 -11.48 10.68 7.36
CA LEU A 185 -12.84 10.15 7.16
C LEU A 185 -13.77 11.19 6.52
N LYS A 186 -13.44 12.48 6.66
CA LYS A 186 -14.14 13.60 6.00
C LYS A 186 -14.06 13.54 4.47
N LEU A 187 -13.06 12.86 3.93
CA LEU A 187 -12.85 12.69 2.48
C LEU A 187 -13.64 11.51 1.90
N LEU A 188 -14.15 10.61 2.75
CA LEU A 188 -14.84 9.40 2.30
C LEU A 188 -16.21 9.73 1.71
N THR A 189 -16.49 9.18 0.53
CA THR A 189 -17.79 9.28 -0.16
C THR A 189 -18.78 8.21 0.32
N VAL A 190 -18.28 7.12 0.89
CA VAL A 190 -19.08 6.02 1.46
C VAL A 190 -18.55 5.67 2.85
N ARG A 191 -19.45 5.26 3.75
CA ARG A 191 -19.09 4.85 5.12
C ARG A 191 -19.89 3.61 5.53
N PRO A 192 -19.55 2.43 4.99
CA PRO A 192 -20.15 1.17 5.42
C PRO A 192 -19.74 0.83 6.85
N ASP A 193 -20.38 -0.17 7.42
CA ASP A 193 -20.04 -0.69 8.75
C ASP A 193 -18.60 -1.22 8.79
N ALA A 194 -17.88 -0.87 9.85
CA ALA A 194 -16.52 -1.32 10.07
C ALA A 194 -16.49 -2.83 10.41
N PRO A 195 -15.43 -3.55 10.01
CA PRO A 195 -15.27 -4.94 10.40
C PRO A 195 -14.97 -5.06 11.91
N ALA A 196 -15.40 -6.17 12.53
CA ALA A 196 -15.30 -6.36 13.98
C ALA A 196 -13.88 -6.25 14.55
N TRP A 197 -12.85 -6.66 13.78
CA TRP A 197 -11.45 -6.57 14.22
C TRP A 197 -10.96 -5.13 14.41
N ALA A 198 -11.65 -4.17 13.80
CA ALA A 198 -11.26 -2.77 13.85
C ALA A 198 -12.06 -1.96 14.88
N GLU A 199 -13.03 -2.57 15.57
CA GLU A 199 -13.92 -1.88 16.53
C GLU A 199 -14.47 -0.56 15.94
N ASP A 200 -14.52 0.52 16.74
CA ASP A 200 -14.92 1.86 16.31
C ASP A 200 -13.75 2.68 15.73
N SER A 201 -12.63 2.03 15.38
CA SER A 201 -11.45 2.76 14.91
C SER A 201 -11.65 3.38 13.52
N PRO A 202 -11.05 4.56 13.25
CA PRO A 202 -11.02 5.14 11.91
C PRO A 202 -10.42 4.22 10.84
N VAL A 203 -9.54 3.30 11.25
CA VAL A 203 -8.95 2.29 10.35
C VAL A 203 -10.04 1.39 9.78
N GLY A 204 -10.96 0.92 10.60
CA GLY A 204 -12.08 0.07 10.19
C GLY A 204 -13.00 0.76 9.20
N THR A 205 -13.38 2.01 9.48
CA THR A 205 -14.19 2.82 8.55
C THR A 205 -13.51 3.02 7.21
N ALA A 206 -12.21 3.34 7.22
CA ALA A 206 -11.46 3.56 5.98
C ALA A 206 -11.27 2.26 5.17
N TYR A 207 -11.02 1.14 5.86
CA TYR A 207 -10.97 -0.19 5.25
C TYR A 207 -12.28 -0.56 4.58
N ALA A 208 -13.40 -0.44 5.31
CA ALA A 208 -14.74 -0.75 4.82
C ALA A 208 -15.10 0.11 3.59
N ALA A 209 -14.76 1.41 3.62
CA ALA A 209 -14.97 2.30 2.48
C ALA A 209 -14.19 1.86 1.24
N LEU A 210 -12.91 1.49 1.38
CA LEU A 210 -12.13 1.00 0.25
C LEU A 210 -12.69 -0.32 -0.31
N CYS A 211 -13.12 -1.21 0.57
CA CYS A 211 -13.77 -2.45 0.19
C CYS A 211 -15.09 -2.23 -0.58
N ALA A 212 -15.91 -1.26 -0.17
CA ALA A 212 -17.20 -1.00 -0.80
C ALA A 212 -17.11 -0.35 -2.20
N LEU A 213 -15.98 0.30 -2.50
CA LEU A 213 -15.74 0.93 -3.80
C LEU A 213 -15.11 -0.02 -4.83
N ALA A 214 -14.62 -1.18 -4.41
CA ALA A 214 -14.14 -2.22 -5.31
C ALA A 214 -15.31 -3.07 -5.83
N ASP A 215 -15.24 -3.46 -7.10
CA ASP A 215 -16.19 -4.43 -7.64
C ASP A 215 -16.03 -5.81 -6.96
N ASP A 216 -17.09 -6.62 -6.96
CA ASP A 216 -17.07 -7.99 -6.45
C ASP A 216 -16.70 -9.01 -7.55
N ALA A 217 -15.86 -8.61 -8.52
CA ALA A 217 -15.47 -9.51 -9.60
C ALA A 217 -14.63 -10.69 -9.06
N VAL A 218 -15.02 -11.90 -9.47
CA VAL A 218 -14.36 -13.13 -9.03
C VAL A 218 -12.93 -13.20 -9.58
N VAL A 219 -11.97 -13.44 -8.70
CA VAL A 219 -10.60 -13.81 -9.05
C VAL A 219 -10.45 -15.33 -8.91
N PRO A 220 -10.33 -16.09 -10.00
CA PRO A 220 -10.23 -17.54 -9.95
C PRO A 220 -9.09 -18.02 -9.03
N GLY A 221 -9.40 -18.98 -8.15
CA GLY A 221 -8.44 -19.59 -7.23
C GLY A 221 -8.12 -18.79 -5.96
N LEU A 222 -8.68 -17.57 -5.81
CA LEU A 222 -8.40 -16.71 -4.66
C LEU A 222 -8.89 -17.29 -3.32
N ASP A 223 -10.00 -18.03 -3.33
CA ASP A 223 -10.59 -18.59 -2.09
C ASP A 223 -9.71 -19.66 -1.44
N THR A 224 -8.99 -20.42 -2.26
CA THR A 224 -8.04 -21.45 -1.82
C THR A 224 -6.61 -20.94 -1.72
N TRP A 225 -6.35 -19.72 -2.18
CA TRP A 225 -5.00 -19.13 -2.20
C TRP A 225 -4.50 -18.84 -0.78
N ASP A 226 -3.28 -19.23 -0.46
CA ASP A 226 -2.68 -19.13 0.87
C ASP A 226 -1.88 -17.84 1.11
N GLY A 227 -1.92 -16.89 0.15
CA GLY A 227 -1.09 -15.69 0.20
C GLY A 227 0.30 -15.85 -0.43
N GLY A 228 0.66 -17.06 -0.87
CA GLY A 228 1.95 -17.37 -1.50
C GLY A 228 2.06 -16.92 -2.96
N HIS A 229 3.24 -17.05 -3.55
CA HIS A 229 3.41 -16.73 -4.97
C HIS A 229 2.99 -17.91 -5.86
N PRO A 230 2.14 -17.69 -6.88
CA PRO A 230 1.79 -18.75 -7.83
C PRO A 230 3.05 -19.35 -8.49
N PRO A 231 3.08 -20.66 -8.81
CA PRO A 231 4.20 -21.24 -9.54
C PRO A 231 4.35 -20.61 -10.93
N LEU A 232 5.49 -20.80 -11.59
CA LEU A 232 5.69 -20.30 -12.97
C LEU A 232 4.75 -20.98 -13.98
N THR A 233 4.28 -22.18 -13.67
CA THR A 233 3.32 -22.95 -14.47
C THR A 233 1.87 -22.53 -14.26
N HIS A 234 1.59 -21.55 -13.39
CA HIS A 234 0.24 -21.06 -13.14
C HIS A 234 -0.37 -20.49 -14.42
N ARG A 235 -1.59 -20.93 -14.75
CA ARG A 235 -2.33 -20.46 -15.92
C ARG A 235 -3.25 -19.31 -15.54
N TRP A 236 -3.19 -18.25 -16.32
CA TRP A 236 -4.04 -17.08 -16.15
C TRP A 236 -5.29 -17.19 -17.02
N PRO A 237 -6.37 -16.47 -16.69
CA PRO A 237 -7.53 -16.35 -17.58
C PRO A 237 -7.14 -15.85 -18.99
N ASP A 238 -7.91 -16.26 -20.00
CA ASP A 238 -7.70 -15.83 -21.39
C ASP A 238 -8.27 -14.43 -21.66
N GLU A 239 -9.37 -14.07 -20.99
CA GLU A 239 -9.99 -12.74 -21.09
C GLU A 239 -9.06 -11.67 -20.48
N PRO A 240 -8.68 -10.61 -21.23
CA PRO A 240 -7.67 -9.63 -20.81
C PRO A 240 -7.93 -8.97 -19.45
N VAL A 241 -9.15 -8.52 -19.18
CA VAL A 241 -9.49 -7.80 -17.93
C VAL A 241 -9.43 -8.75 -16.74
N ALA A 242 -9.95 -9.96 -16.87
CA ALA A 242 -9.87 -11.02 -15.86
C ALA A 242 -8.42 -11.45 -15.63
N ARG A 243 -7.60 -11.56 -16.67
CA ARG A 243 -6.16 -11.85 -16.57
C ARG A 243 -5.44 -10.76 -15.79
N LEU A 244 -5.67 -9.49 -16.14
CA LEU A 244 -5.07 -8.36 -15.43
C LEU A 244 -5.47 -8.38 -13.96
N ARG A 245 -6.78 -8.49 -13.66
CA ARG A 245 -7.30 -8.53 -12.28
C ARG A 245 -6.68 -9.68 -11.48
N ALA A 246 -6.60 -10.89 -12.05
CA ALA A 246 -5.99 -12.04 -11.39
C ALA A 246 -4.49 -11.86 -11.15
N LYS A 247 -3.75 -11.32 -12.13
CA LYS A 247 -2.33 -11.00 -11.97
C LYS A 247 -2.11 -9.93 -10.90
N VAL A 248 -2.94 -8.88 -10.85
CA VAL A 248 -2.87 -7.85 -9.81
C VAL A 248 -3.05 -8.48 -8.43
N ALA A 249 -4.05 -9.35 -8.27
CA ALA A 249 -4.33 -10.01 -7.01
C ALA A 249 -3.20 -10.96 -6.56
N LEU A 250 -2.71 -11.83 -7.45
CA LEU A 250 -1.86 -12.97 -7.06
C LEU A 250 -0.36 -12.76 -7.32
N ALA A 251 0.02 -11.97 -8.34
CA ALA A 251 1.41 -11.80 -8.75
C ALA A 251 1.62 -10.49 -9.54
N PRO A 252 1.43 -9.31 -8.93
CA PRO A 252 1.45 -8.03 -9.66
C PRO A 252 2.83 -7.74 -10.29
N TYR A 253 3.91 -8.29 -9.72
CA TYR A 253 5.27 -8.23 -10.27
C TYR A 253 5.45 -8.98 -11.61
N ARG A 254 4.46 -9.77 -12.06
CA ARG A 254 4.45 -10.45 -13.37
C ARG A 254 3.65 -9.71 -14.45
N ILE A 255 3.11 -8.52 -14.14
CA ILE A 255 2.32 -7.74 -15.08
C ILE A 255 3.23 -7.04 -16.08
N THR A 256 2.99 -7.33 -17.35
CA THR A 256 3.71 -6.75 -18.50
C THR A 256 2.96 -5.55 -19.08
N ASP A 257 3.59 -4.79 -19.95
CA ASP A 257 2.92 -3.69 -20.67
C ASP A 257 1.86 -4.22 -21.65
N ASP A 258 2.01 -5.46 -22.14
CA ASP A 258 0.99 -6.14 -22.94
C ASP A 258 -0.27 -6.47 -22.12
N ASP A 259 -0.11 -6.90 -20.87
CA ASP A 259 -1.26 -7.13 -19.97
C ASP A 259 -2.07 -5.85 -19.74
N LEU A 260 -1.40 -4.69 -19.63
CA LEU A 260 -2.05 -3.40 -19.46
C LEU A 260 -2.66 -2.87 -20.77
N GLY A 261 -1.93 -3.01 -21.89
CA GLY A 261 -2.36 -2.53 -23.20
C GLY A 261 -3.50 -3.35 -23.83
N SER A 262 -3.51 -4.66 -23.62
CA SER A 262 -4.49 -5.58 -24.21
C SER A 262 -5.92 -5.44 -23.65
N CYS A 263 -6.08 -4.73 -22.53
CA CYS A 263 -7.40 -4.50 -21.92
C CYS A 263 -8.23 -3.43 -22.65
N GLY A 264 -7.60 -2.51 -23.40
CA GLY A 264 -8.32 -1.44 -24.12
C GLY A 264 -9.10 -0.46 -23.23
N LEU A 265 -8.75 -0.36 -21.94
CA LEU A 265 -9.47 0.44 -20.94
C LEU A 265 -9.01 1.90 -20.91
N GLY A 266 -9.93 2.81 -20.59
CA GLY A 266 -9.60 4.19 -20.23
C GLY A 266 -8.86 4.28 -18.87
N PRO A 267 -8.26 5.44 -18.52
CA PRO A 267 -7.49 5.58 -17.28
C PRO A 267 -8.27 5.27 -15.99
N GLU A 268 -9.53 5.71 -15.90
CA GLU A 268 -10.39 5.42 -14.75
C GLU A 268 -10.70 3.92 -14.64
N GLU A 269 -11.16 3.32 -15.74
CA GLU A 269 -11.51 1.89 -15.79
C GLU A 269 -10.31 1.00 -15.47
N LEU A 270 -9.14 1.31 -16.03
CA LEU A 270 -7.90 0.60 -15.76
C LEU A 270 -7.56 0.63 -14.27
N VAL A 271 -7.66 1.80 -13.65
CA VAL A 271 -7.40 1.96 -12.21
C VAL A 271 -8.40 1.17 -11.37
N ARG A 272 -9.69 1.21 -11.72
CA ARG A 272 -10.73 0.47 -10.99
C ARG A 272 -10.54 -1.05 -11.08
N VAL A 273 -10.15 -1.57 -12.25
CA VAL A 273 -9.82 -3.01 -12.42
C VAL A 273 -8.61 -3.40 -11.57
N ILE A 274 -7.56 -2.58 -11.55
CA ILE A 274 -6.38 -2.85 -10.73
C ILE A 274 -6.73 -2.75 -9.24
N ALA A 275 -7.49 -1.73 -8.83
CA ALA A 275 -7.93 -1.57 -7.44
C ALA A 275 -8.82 -2.74 -7.00
N SER A 276 -9.71 -3.22 -7.86
CA SER A 276 -10.54 -4.42 -7.62
C SER A 276 -9.66 -5.66 -7.33
N GLY A 277 -8.69 -5.96 -8.20
CA GLY A 277 -7.76 -7.08 -7.97
C GLY A 277 -6.95 -6.90 -6.68
N ALA A 278 -6.55 -5.67 -6.36
CA ALA A 278 -5.81 -5.36 -5.14
C ALA A 278 -6.68 -5.54 -3.87
N VAL A 279 -7.94 -5.10 -3.90
CA VAL A 279 -8.89 -5.26 -2.79
C VAL A 279 -9.28 -6.72 -2.62
N ALA A 280 -9.46 -7.48 -3.70
CA ALA A 280 -9.75 -8.92 -3.62
C ALA A 280 -8.65 -9.65 -2.84
N ALA A 281 -7.38 -9.39 -3.16
CA ALA A 281 -6.25 -9.95 -2.41
C ALA A 281 -6.16 -9.41 -0.98
N MET A 282 -6.45 -8.13 -0.76
CA MET A 282 -6.50 -7.53 0.58
C MET A 282 -7.55 -8.22 1.47
N ARG A 283 -8.78 -8.44 0.98
CA ARG A 283 -9.83 -9.20 1.68
C ARG A 283 -9.40 -10.64 1.96
N ARG A 284 -8.63 -11.26 1.07
CA ARG A 284 -8.08 -12.60 1.32
C ARG A 284 -7.03 -12.58 2.44
N HIS A 285 -6.12 -11.61 2.44
CA HIS A 285 -5.14 -11.45 3.52
C HIS A 285 -5.77 -11.07 4.85
N GLU A 286 -6.86 -10.31 4.87
CA GLU A 286 -7.66 -10.08 6.08
C GLU A 286 -8.07 -11.41 6.71
N ARG A 287 -8.70 -12.32 5.92
CA ARG A 287 -9.09 -13.65 6.43
C ARG A 287 -7.89 -14.46 6.93
N LEU A 288 -6.75 -14.39 6.26
CA LEU A 288 -5.54 -15.12 6.66
C LEU A 288 -4.94 -14.58 7.97
N ILE A 289 -4.84 -13.25 8.09
CA ILE A 289 -4.32 -12.57 9.29
C ILE A 289 -5.22 -12.89 10.50
N LEU A 290 -6.55 -12.78 10.35
CA LEU A 290 -7.49 -13.07 11.42
C LEU A 290 -7.53 -14.56 11.80
N ALA A 291 -7.15 -15.45 10.88
CA ALA A 291 -6.96 -16.87 11.16
C ALA A 291 -5.59 -17.18 11.80
N GLY A 292 -4.76 -16.18 12.09
CA GLY A 292 -3.42 -16.36 12.66
C GLY A 292 -2.37 -16.89 11.69
N THR A 293 -2.65 -16.86 10.37
CA THR A 293 -1.66 -17.19 9.35
C THR A 293 -0.67 -16.03 9.26
N PRO A 294 0.66 -16.26 9.41
CA PRO A 294 1.65 -15.22 9.20
C PRO A 294 1.50 -14.60 7.79
N LEU A 295 1.73 -13.29 7.68
CA LEU A 295 1.70 -12.55 6.42
C LEU A 295 2.35 -13.32 5.30
#